data_AF-A0AAP0QKQ9-F1
#
_entry.id   AF-A0AAP0QKQ9-F1
#
_cell.length_a   1.000
_cell.length_b   1.000
_cell.length_c   1.000
_cell.angle_alpha   90.00
_cell.angle_beta   90.00
_cell.angle_gamma   90.00
#
_symmetry.space_group_name_H-M   'P 1'
#
loop_
_entity.id
_entity.type
_entity.pdbx_description
1 polymer ?
#
loop_
_entity_poly.entity_id
_entity_poly.type
_entity_poly.pdbx_seq_one_letter_code
_entity_poly.pdbx_strand_id
1 'polypeptide(L)'
;MIMFTFGEFLSLYELIKTTSSWSLSEEACVKILKNCYEALPEDGKVIVADCILPVLPDTSLASKHVIQLDCIMLASTTGGREMTEQDFKTLAKAAGFQGFKVVCSAFNTYIMEFLKKP
;
A
#
# COMPACT_ATOMS: atom_id res chain seq x y z
N MET A 1 14.78 9.62 -3.32
CA MET A 1 15.18 8.39 -2.63
C MET A 1 15.33 8.74 -1.16
N ILE A 2 14.39 8.38 -0.28
CA ILE A 2 14.70 8.48 1.16
C ILE A 2 15.70 7.36 1.44
N MET A 3 16.97 7.72 1.51
CA MET A 3 17.97 6.97 2.26
C MET A 3 17.69 7.25 3.74
N PHE A 4 17.09 6.29 4.45
CA PHE A 4 17.27 6.25 5.90
C PHE A 4 18.70 5.80 6.17
N THR A 5 19.49 6.69 6.75
CA THR A 5 20.85 6.41 7.20
C THR A 5 20.85 5.58 8.47
N PHE A 6 21.71 4.54 8.46
CA PHE A 6 22.29 3.77 9.56
C PHE A 6 21.43 2.75 10.32
N GLY A 7 21.88 1.48 10.26
CA GLY A 7 21.57 0.42 11.22
C GLY A 7 20.32 -0.37 10.89
N GLU A 8 20.52 -1.63 10.51
CA GLU A 8 19.48 -2.66 10.32
C GLU A 8 18.71 -2.62 8.99
N PHE A 9 19.08 -3.58 8.14
CA PHE A 9 18.60 -3.86 6.79
C PHE A 9 17.10 -4.26 6.68
N LEU A 10 16.27 -3.97 7.68
CA LEU A 10 14.91 -4.53 7.81
C LEU A 10 13.75 -3.52 7.66
N SER A 11 13.99 -2.21 7.71
CA SER A 11 12.90 -1.22 7.70
C SER A 11 12.24 -0.99 6.33
N LEU A 12 12.94 -1.28 5.22
CA LEU A 12 12.38 -1.10 3.88
C LEU A 12 11.27 -2.12 3.60
N TYR A 13 11.43 -3.37 4.04
CA TYR A 13 10.47 -4.45 3.82
C TYR A 13 9.20 -4.27 4.66
N GLU A 14 9.32 -3.67 5.85
CA GLU A 14 8.17 -3.30 6.67
C GLU A 14 7.35 -2.19 6.02
N LEU A 15 7.97 -1.11 5.53
CA LEU A 15 7.21 -0.06 4.83
C LEU A 15 6.53 -0.60 3.55
N ILE A 16 7.21 -1.47 2.81
CA ILE A 16 6.73 -2.12 1.59
C ILE A 16 5.45 -2.95 1.85
N LYS A 17 5.26 -3.53 3.05
CA LYS A 17 4.08 -4.32 3.43
C LYS A 17 3.09 -3.61 4.38
N THR A 18 3.32 -2.35 4.74
CA THR A 18 2.52 -1.69 5.80
C THR A 18 1.03 -1.50 5.47
N THR A 19 0.63 -1.46 4.20
CA THR A 19 -0.78 -1.25 3.84
C THR A 19 -1.65 -2.51 3.97
N SER A 20 -1.11 -3.69 3.73
CA SER A 20 -1.80 -4.98 3.92
C SER A 20 -1.43 -5.67 5.22
N SER A 21 -0.78 -4.99 6.18
CA SER A 21 -0.50 -5.55 7.51
C SER A 21 -1.78 -5.64 8.36
N TRP A 22 -2.55 -6.72 8.14
CA TRP A 22 -3.41 -7.59 8.97
C TRP A 22 -4.07 -7.08 10.28
N SER A 23 -3.98 -5.79 10.65
CA SER A 23 -4.55 -5.27 11.92
C SER A 23 -4.67 -3.74 12.01
N LEU A 24 -4.17 -2.99 11.02
CA LEU A 24 -4.25 -1.53 11.05
C LEU A 24 -5.60 -1.06 10.49
N SER A 25 -6.29 -0.21 11.25
CA SER A 25 -7.49 0.48 10.75
C SER A 25 -7.11 1.51 9.67
N GLU A 26 -8.08 1.94 8.85
CA GLU A 26 -7.85 2.98 7.84
C GLU A 26 -7.25 4.25 8.46
N GLU A 27 -7.68 4.62 9.67
CA GLU A 27 -7.14 5.78 10.41
C GLU A 27 -5.67 5.59 10.79
N ALA A 28 -5.27 4.37 11.17
CA ALA A 28 -3.90 4.06 11.51
C ALA A 28 -3.00 4.10 10.27
N CYS A 29 -3.47 3.57 9.13
CA CYS A 29 -2.78 3.67 7.84
C CYS A 29 -2.59 5.14 7.43
N VAL A 30 -3.64 5.96 7.52
CA VAL A 30 -3.54 7.40 7.22
C VAL A 30 -2.55 8.10 8.14
N LYS A 31 -2.52 7.76 9.44
CA LYS A 31 -1.57 8.34 10.40
C LYS A 31 -0.11 8.03 10.02
N ILE A 32 0.19 6.78 9.67
CA ILE A 32 1.54 6.39 9.22
C ILE A 32 1.93 7.12 7.93
N LEU A 33 1.01 7.17 6.97
CA LEU A 33 1.25 7.85 5.69
C LEU A 33 1.45 9.36 5.86
N LYS A 34 0.75 10.00 6.82
CA LYS A 34 0.98 11.41 7.18
C LYS A 34 2.37 11.64 7.74
N ASN A 35 2.85 10.77 8.63
CA ASN A 35 4.23 10.85 9.13
C ASN A 35 5.25 10.71 7.98
N CYS A 36 4.99 9.80 7.03
CA CYS A 36 5.82 9.65 5.83
C CYS A 36 5.78 10.91 4.97
N TYR A 37 4.58 11.50 4.80
CA TYR A 37 4.42 12.77 4.11
C TYR A 37 5.24 13.86 4.79
N GLU A 38 5.14 14.07 6.09
CA GLU A 38 5.91 15.09 6.80
C GLU A 38 7.44 14.90 6.67
N ALA A 39 7.92 13.66 6.67
CA ALA A 39 9.34 13.33 6.55
C ALA A 39 9.94 13.50 5.13
N LEU A 40 9.10 13.56 4.09
CA LEU A 40 9.56 13.64 2.69
C LEU A 40 9.99 15.07 2.29
N PRO A 41 10.97 15.25 1.39
CA PRO A 41 11.22 16.54 0.72
C PRO A 41 10.06 16.93 -0.20
N GLU A 42 10.05 18.14 -0.75
CA GLU A 42 8.92 18.65 -1.56
C GLU A 42 8.57 17.80 -2.79
N ASP A 43 9.55 17.16 -3.42
CA ASP A 43 9.44 16.27 -4.57
C ASP A 43 9.46 14.78 -4.17
N GLY A 44 9.30 14.52 -2.87
CA GLY A 44 9.34 13.19 -2.31
C GLY A 44 8.13 12.33 -2.70
N LYS A 45 8.33 11.01 -2.67
CA LYS A 45 7.29 10.00 -2.87
C LYS A 45 7.40 8.84 -1.87
N VAL A 46 6.26 8.23 -1.57
CA VAL A 46 6.17 6.92 -0.91
C VAL A 46 5.99 5.85 -1.98
N ILE A 47 6.68 4.72 -1.83
CA ILE A 47 6.51 3.54 -2.68
C ILE A 47 5.79 2.49 -1.84
N VAL A 48 4.65 2.01 -2.32
CA VAL A 48 3.84 0.95 -1.71
C VAL A 48 3.90 -0.27 -2.62
N ALA A 49 4.08 -1.46 -2.05
CA ALA A 49 4.05 -2.71 -2.81
C ALA A 49 2.99 -3.64 -2.25
N ASP A 50 1.87 -3.77 -2.94
CA ASP A 50 0.74 -4.54 -2.41
C ASP A 50 -0.10 -5.21 -3.48
N CYS A 51 -0.93 -6.16 -3.10
CA CYS A 51 -1.95 -6.67 -4.01
C CYS A 51 -3.03 -5.60 -4.24
N ILE A 52 -3.59 -5.60 -5.44
CA ILE A 52 -4.76 -4.77 -5.77
C ILE A 52 -5.94 -5.70 -5.99
N LEU A 53 -6.98 -5.54 -5.19
CA LEU A 53 -8.24 -6.26 -5.35
C LEU A 53 -8.97 -5.74 -6.61
N PRO A 54 -9.26 -6.62 -7.59
CA PRO A 54 -10.05 -6.21 -8.76
C PRO A 54 -11.50 -5.92 -8.34
N VAL A 55 -12.06 -4.82 -8.84
CA VAL A 55 -13.47 -4.43 -8.57
C VAL A 55 -14.46 -5.47 -9.09
N LEU A 56 -14.14 -6.06 -10.24
CA LEU A 56 -14.89 -7.18 -10.81
C LEU A 56 -13.96 -8.38 -10.88
N PRO A 57 -14.26 -9.47 -10.13
CA PRO A 57 -13.45 -10.67 -10.19
C PRO A 57 -13.61 -11.35 -11.55
N ASP A 58 -12.50 -11.82 -12.11
CA ASP A 58 -12.49 -12.67 -13.31
C ASP A 58 -11.97 -14.08 -12.98
N THR A 59 -11.88 -14.94 -14.00
CA THR A 59 -11.46 -16.34 -13.83
C THR A 59 -9.94 -16.54 -13.88
N SER A 60 -9.17 -15.45 -14.01
CA SER A 60 -7.72 -15.50 -14.09
C SER A 60 -7.09 -16.00 -12.78
N LEU A 61 -5.86 -16.51 -12.88
CA LEU A 61 -5.09 -16.92 -11.71
C LEU A 61 -4.76 -15.73 -10.79
N ALA A 62 -4.56 -14.54 -11.37
CA ALA A 62 -4.28 -13.31 -10.62
C ALA A 62 -5.47 -12.91 -9.74
N SER A 63 -6.68 -12.85 -10.30
CA SER A 63 -7.90 -12.54 -9.53
C SER A 63 -8.17 -13.58 -8.45
N LYS A 64 -8.06 -14.88 -8.78
CA LYS A 64 -8.21 -15.96 -7.79
C LYS A 64 -7.20 -15.85 -6.65
N HIS A 65 -5.95 -15.48 -6.95
CA HIS A 65 -4.91 -15.31 -5.94
C HIS A 65 -5.24 -14.18 -4.96
N VAL A 66 -5.63 -12.99 -5.44
CA VAL A 66 -6.00 -11.88 -4.52
C VAL A 66 -7.23 -12.24 -3.68
N ILE A 67 -8.24 -12.86 -4.28
CA ILE A 67 -9.45 -13.29 -3.55
C ILE A 67 -9.10 -14.35 -2.48
N GLN A 68 -8.17 -15.26 -2.78
CA GLN A 68 -7.68 -16.23 -1.79
C GLN A 68 -6.97 -15.53 -0.63
N LEU A 69 -6.14 -14.53 -0.91
CA LEU A 69 -5.51 -13.71 0.13
C LEU A 69 -6.57 -13.00 0.98
N ASP A 70 -7.58 -12.38 0.36
CA ASP A 70 -8.69 -11.71 1.04
C ASP A 70 -9.51 -12.68 1.93
N CYS A 71 -9.71 -13.92 1.49
CA CYS A 71 -10.36 -14.95 2.30
C CYS A 71 -9.52 -15.37 3.51
N ILE A 72 -8.20 -15.54 3.33
CA ILE A 72 -7.27 -15.84 4.45
C ILE A 72 -7.28 -14.68 5.45
N MET A 73 -7.39 -13.45 4.94
CA MET A 73 -7.40 -12.18 5.65
C MET A 73 -8.64 -12.03 6.52
N LEU A 74 -9.81 -12.32 5.96
CA LEU A 74 -11.06 -12.44 6.71
C LEU A 74 -11.01 -13.53 7.79
N ALA A 75 -10.34 -14.65 7.52
CA ALA A 75 -10.31 -15.80 8.44
C ALA A 75 -9.33 -15.62 9.61
N SER A 76 -8.24 -14.87 9.41
CA SER A 76 -7.12 -14.82 10.37
C SER A 76 -6.96 -13.47 11.06
N THR A 77 -7.75 -12.45 10.69
CA THR A 77 -7.66 -11.10 11.26
C THR A 77 -9.01 -10.55 11.66
N THR A 78 -8.99 -9.59 12.58
CA THR A 78 -10.14 -8.76 12.89
C THR A 78 -10.10 -7.48 12.05
N GLY A 79 -10.74 -7.50 10.88
CA GLY A 79 -10.95 -6.30 10.05
C GLY A 79 -9.93 -6.05 8.95
N GLY A 80 -8.99 -6.97 8.69
CA GLY A 80 -8.17 -6.92 7.48
C GLY A 80 -9.01 -7.19 6.24
N ARG A 81 -8.74 -6.44 5.16
CA ARG A 81 -9.28 -6.69 3.83
C ARG A 81 -8.24 -6.30 2.78
N GLU A 82 -8.29 -6.94 1.62
CA GLU A 82 -7.53 -6.47 0.46
C GLU A 82 -8.15 -5.17 -0.10
N MET A 83 -7.31 -4.31 -0.67
CA MET A 83 -7.70 -2.98 -1.12
C MET A 83 -7.77 -2.88 -2.64
N THR A 84 -8.78 -2.17 -3.13
CA THR A 84 -8.86 -1.79 -4.53
C THR A 84 -7.90 -0.64 -4.83
N GLU A 85 -7.58 -0.40 -6.11
CA GLU A 85 -6.78 0.77 -6.51
C GLU A 85 -7.40 2.08 -6.01
N GLN A 86 -8.74 2.15 -5.96
CA GLN A 86 -9.46 3.33 -5.47
C GLN A 86 -9.29 3.55 -3.96
N ASP A 87 -9.18 2.48 -3.18
CA ASP A 87 -8.89 2.57 -1.74
C ASP A 87 -7.49 3.18 -1.53
N PHE A 88 -6.48 2.69 -2.25
CA PHE A 88 -5.13 3.25 -2.18
C PHE A 88 -5.07 4.71 -2.60
N LYS A 89 -5.78 5.12 -3.66
CA LYS A 89 -5.92 6.53 -4.05
C LYS A 89 -6.53 7.37 -2.93
N THR A 90 -7.54 6.83 -2.26
CA THR A 90 -8.23 7.50 -1.16
C THR A 90 -7.32 7.66 0.05
N LEU A 91 -6.56 6.64 0.41
CA LEU A 91 -5.55 6.69 1.47
C LEU A 91 -4.45 7.71 1.17
N ALA A 92 -3.89 7.69 -0.05
CA ALA A 92 -2.88 8.65 -0.47
C ALA A 92 -3.39 10.09 -0.32
N LYS A 93 -4.61 10.36 -0.79
CA LYS A 93 -5.25 11.68 -0.68
C LYS A 93 -5.50 12.08 0.78
N ALA A 94 -6.00 11.16 1.61
CA ALA A 94 -6.26 11.41 3.03
C ALA A 94 -4.98 11.73 3.83
N ALA A 95 -3.84 11.21 3.37
CA ALA A 95 -2.52 11.49 3.94
C ALA A 95 -1.84 12.75 3.38
N GLY A 96 -2.43 13.41 2.38
CA GLY A 96 -1.94 14.67 1.82
C GLY A 96 -1.17 14.56 0.50
N PHE A 97 -0.98 13.35 -0.03
CA PHE A 97 -0.35 13.16 -1.34
C PHE A 97 -1.25 13.69 -2.47
N GLN A 98 -0.63 14.29 -3.48
CA GLN A 98 -1.32 14.92 -4.62
C GLN A 98 -1.32 14.04 -5.86
N GLY A 99 -0.35 13.14 -5.99
CA GLY A 99 -0.24 12.18 -7.10
C GLY A 99 -0.33 10.73 -6.63
N PHE A 100 -0.85 9.87 -7.50
CA PHE A 100 -0.89 8.42 -7.33
C PHE A 100 -0.60 7.75 -8.67
N LYS A 101 0.27 6.74 -8.68
CA LYS A 101 0.61 5.99 -9.89
C LYS A 101 0.86 4.52 -9.59
N VAL A 102 0.23 3.63 -10.34
CA VAL A 102 0.65 2.22 -10.43
C VAL A 102 1.76 2.13 -11.48
N VAL A 103 2.94 1.63 -11.10
CA VAL A 103 4.15 1.66 -11.94
C VAL A 103 4.38 0.34 -12.64
N CYS A 104 4.32 -0.77 -11.92
CA CYS A 104 4.52 -2.11 -12.45
C CYS A 104 3.91 -3.14 -11.51
N SER A 105 3.91 -4.40 -11.93
CA SER A 105 3.57 -5.53 -11.08
C SER A 105 4.55 -6.68 -11.26
N ALA A 106 4.80 -7.41 -10.18
CA ALA A 106 5.57 -8.65 -10.17
C ALA A 106 4.89 -9.63 -9.23
N PHE A 107 4.60 -10.85 -9.72
CA PHE A 107 3.93 -11.90 -8.93
C PHE A 107 2.63 -11.43 -8.23
N ASN A 108 1.82 -10.62 -8.93
CA ASN A 108 0.56 -10.05 -8.44
C ASN A 108 0.70 -8.97 -7.34
N THR A 109 1.92 -8.61 -6.97
CA THR A 109 2.22 -7.43 -6.16
C THR A 109 2.43 -6.23 -7.08
N TYR A 110 1.69 -5.16 -6.85
CA TYR A 110 1.75 -3.91 -7.59
C TYR A 110 2.64 -2.92 -6.87
N ILE A 111 3.53 -2.26 -7.61
CA ILE A 111 4.31 -1.13 -7.13
C ILE A 111 3.51 0.15 -7.41
N MET A 112 3.16 0.86 -6.35
CA MET A 112 2.40 2.10 -6.37
C MET A 112 3.25 3.23 -5.81
N GLU A 113 3.13 4.42 -6.40
CA GLU A 113 3.80 5.63 -5.93
C GLU A 113 2.77 6.65 -5.45
N PHE A 114 2.94 7.14 -4.22
CA PHE A 114 2.20 8.28 -3.69
C PHE A 114 3.12 9.50 -3.74
N LEU A 115 2.74 10.51 -4.50
CA LEU A 115 3.60 11.64 -4.84
C LEU A 115 3.16 12.89 -4.07
N LYS A 116 4.09 13.61 -3.45
CA LYS A 116 3.77 14.90 -2.81
C LYS A 116 3.33 15.96 -3.81
N LYS A 117 3.93 15.94 -5.00
CA LYS A 117 3.57 16.75 -6.16
C LYS A 117 3.37 15.80 -7.36
N PRO A 118 2.41 16.06 -8.26
CA PRO A 118 2.13 15.19 -9.41
C PRO A 118 3.31 15.00 -10.36
#